data_AF-A0A2E2QXW0-F1
#
_entry.id   AF-A0A2E2QXW0-F1
#
_cell.length_a   1.000
_cell.length_b   1.000
_cell.length_c   1.000
_cell.angle_alpha   90.00
_cell.angle_beta   90.00
_cell.angle_gamma   90.00
#
_symmetry.space_group_name_H-M   'P 1'
#
loop_
_entity.id
_entity.type
_entity.pdbx_description
1 polymer ?
#
loop_
_entity_poly.entity_id
_entity_poly.type
_entity_poly.pdbx_seq_one_letter_code
_entity_poly.pdbx_strand_id
1 'polypeptide(L)'
;MYKALQLIISSLFIFISSSLKSNENIKKIFSYLESFSSLKSDFIQINNNGNVLTGKILLSRPGKIRIEYNENPLVVISDGKKVATVNKKLKNVTFYSLNDIPIKMLLYNDFDLDKVKILNYREKDNNLFLNLTENKFAEQGFVEIIFEKNPFQMKKWTVISNDQSKTEILLNNLEFNSKIKKTKFDISEEDPRNQLWRN
;
A
#
# COMPACT_ATOMS: atom_id res chain seq x y z
N MET A 1 28.20 47.91 34.45
CA MET A 1 27.32 47.22 33.49
C MET A 1 28.08 46.03 32.92
N TYR A 2 27.73 44.84 33.42
CA TYR A 2 28.00 43.45 32.97
C TYR A 2 29.31 43.20 32.19
N LYS A 3 30.44 42.89 32.87
CA LYS A 3 30.88 41.56 33.35
C LYS A 3 30.77 40.44 32.29
N ALA A 4 31.90 40.17 31.65
CA ALA A 4 32.20 38.97 30.88
C ALA A 4 32.06 37.71 31.75
N LEU A 5 31.41 36.68 31.23
CA LEU A 5 31.42 35.33 31.79
C LEU A 5 31.58 34.32 30.66
N GLN A 6 32.76 33.69 30.65
CA GLN A 6 33.05 32.46 29.92
C GLN A 6 32.49 31.30 30.75
N LEU A 7 31.70 30.40 30.17
CA LEU A 7 31.55 29.02 30.63
C LEU A 7 31.04 28.15 29.47
N ILE A 8 31.84 27.13 29.16
CA ILE A 8 31.65 26.10 28.13
C ILE A 8 30.87 24.94 28.79
N ILE A 9 30.20 24.15 27.94
CA ILE A 9 29.80 22.73 28.10
C ILE A 9 28.32 22.49 28.46
N SER A 10 27.72 21.62 27.64
CA SER A 10 26.52 20.79 27.87
C SER A 10 25.16 21.26 27.31
N SER A 11 25.01 21.29 25.97
CA SER A 11 23.77 20.77 25.33
C SER A 11 23.95 20.46 23.84
N LEU A 12 25.10 19.93 23.43
CA LEU A 12 25.24 19.28 22.13
C LEU A 12 25.27 17.76 22.28
N PHE A 13 24.23 17.21 22.90
CA PHE A 13 23.95 15.77 22.87
C PHE A 13 22.45 15.60 22.65
N ILE A 14 22.10 14.62 21.82
CA ILE A 14 20.76 14.27 21.33
C ILE A 14 20.35 14.99 20.04
N PHE A 15 21.01 14.70 18.91
CA PHE A 15 20.28 14.61 17.62
C PHE A 15 20.85 13.58 16.64
N ILE A 16 21.80 12.71 17.07
CA ILE A 16 22.43 11.73 16.17
C ILE A 16 21.82 10.32 16.32
N SER A 17 20.98 10.07 17.34
CA SER A 17 20.40 8.74 17.55
C SER A 17 19.22 8.42 16.63
N SER A 18 18.58 9.43 16.03
CA SER A 18 17.38 9.22 15.18
C SER A 18 17.73 8.69 13.80
N SER A 19 18.88 9.07 13.22
CA SER A 19 19.28 8.60 11.88
C SER A 19 19.68 7.12 11.86
N LEU A 20 20.22 6.60 12.95
CA LEU A 20 20.53 5.17 13.10
C LEU A 20 19.25 4.33 13.30
N LYS A 21 18.30 4.83 14.10
CA LYS A 21 17.03 4.15 14.40
C LYS A 21 16.05 4.18 13.23
N SER A 22 16.02 5.27 12.46
CA SER A 22 15.19 5.38 11.25
C SER A 22 15.57 4.31 10.23
N ASN A 23 16.87 4.06 10.04
CA ASN A 23 17.34 3.03 9.12
C ASN A 23 16.92 1.62 9.57
N GLU A 24 17.01 1.30 10.86
CA GLU A 24 16.55 -0.01 11.37
C GLU A 24 15.04 -0.22 11.19
N ASN A 25 14.22 0.77 11.53
CA ASN A 25 12.76 0.67 11.39
C ASN A 25 12.33 0.63 9.91
N ILE A 26 13.00 1.38 9.03
CA ILE A 26 12.79 1.30 7.59
C ILE A 26 13.10 -0.11 7.08
N LYS A 27 14.23 -0.70 7.51
CA LYS A 27 14.55 -2.11 7.20
C LYS A 27 13.46 -3.06 7.68
N LYS A 28 12.96 -2.89 8.92
CA LYS A 28 11.84 -3.71 9.44
C LYS A 28 10.58 -3.58 8.60
N ILE A 29 10.26 -2.36 8.12
CA ILE A 29 9.12 -2.14 7.23
C ILE A 29 9.30 -2.94 5.94
N PHE A 30 10.45 -2.81 5.26
CA PHE A 30 10.69 -3.55 4.01
C PHE A 30 10.71 -5.07 4.24
N SER A 31 11.39 -5.55 5.29
CA SER A 31 11.38 -6.97 5.65
C SER A 31 9.97 -7.48 5.94
N TYR A 32 9.11 -6.69 6.59
CA TYR A 32 7.71 -7.05 6.77
C TYR A 32 6.98 -7.13 5.44
N LEU A 33 7.14 -6.13 4.58
CA LEU A 33 6.51 -6.11 3.26
C LEU A 33 6.97 -7.27 2.39
N GLU A 34 8.20 -7.77 2.57
CA GLU A 34 8.75 -8.92 1.85
C GLU A 34 8.38 -10.28 2.49
N SER A 35 8.00 -10.29 3.77
CA SER A 35 7.76 -11.53 4.54
C SER A 35 6.58 -12.40 4.08
N PHE A 36 5.71 -11.86 3.22
CA PHE A 36 4.50 -12.56 2.78
C PHE A 36 4.41 -12.64 1.25
N SER A 37 4.06 -13.84 0.79
CA SER A 37 3.74 -14.14 -0.61
C SER A 37 2.24 -14.04 -0.90
N SER A 38 1.41 -14.12 0.13
CA SER A 38 -0.03 -13.88 0.06
C SER A 38 -0.55 -13.12 1.28
N LEU A 39 -1.62 -12.36 1.08
CA LEU A 39 -2.32 -11.62 2.12
C LEU A 39 -3.83 -11.74 1.90
N LYS A 40 -4.57 -11.86 3.00
CA LYS A 40 -6.01 -11.61 3.05
C LYS A 40 -6.29 -10.56 4.10
N SER A 41 -7.26 -9.68 3.84
CA SER A 41 -7.67 -8.67 4.79
C SER A 41 -9.10 -8.23 4.50
N ASP A 42 -9.84 -7.90 5.55
CA ASP A 42 -10.97 -6.97 5.41
C ASP A 42 -10.43 -5.55 5.32
N PHE A 43 -11.08 -4.68 4.55
CA PHE A 43 -10.67 -3.29 4.45
C PHE A 43 -11.80 -2.29 4.70
N ILE A 44 -11.40 -1.10 5.13
CA ILE A 44 -12.22 0.11 5.11
C ILE A 44 -11.48 1.12 4.25
N GLN A 45 -12.13 1.58 3.19
CA GLN A 45 -11.64 2.63 2.31
C GLN A 45 -12.34 3.94 2.62
N ILE A 46 -11.57 5.00 2.79
CA ILE A 46 -12.08 6.37 2.92
C ILE A 46 -11.56 7.17 1.73
N ASN A 47 -12.48 7.65 0.92
CA ASN A 47 -12.17 8.45 -0.27
C ASN A 47 -11.98 9.93 0.10
N ASN A 48 -11.43 10.71 -0.83
CA ASN A 48 -11.16 12.13 -0.63
C ASN A 48 -12.40 12.96 -0.26
N ASN A 49 -13.57 12.54 -0.73
CA ASN A 49 -14.86 13.16 -0.42
C ASN A 49 -15.51 12.65 0.88
N GLY A 50 -14.81 11.81 1.66
CA GLY A 50 -15.30 11.19 2.88
C GLY A 50 -16.17 9.95 2.68
N ASN A 51 -16.45 9.54 1.42
CA ASN A 51 -17.20 8.32 1.16
C ASN A 51 -16.44 7.10 1.69
N VAL A 52 -17.13 6.27 2.49
CA VAL A 52 -16.60 5.06 3.11
C VAL A 52 -17.09 3.85 2.34
N LEU A 53 -16.15 2.99 1.94
CA LEU A 53 -16.43 1.68 1.34
C LEU A 53 -15.76 0.59 2.16
N THR A 54 -16.31 -0.61 2.12
CA THR A 54 -15.76 -1.76 2.83
C THR A 54 -15.65 -2.97 1.91
N GLY A 55 -14.85 -3.94 2.31
CA GLY A 55 -14.72 -5.13 1.49
C GLY A 55 -13.59 -6.06 1.91
N LYS A 56 -13.15 -6.87 0.94
CA LYS A 56 -12.08 -7.85 1.12
C LYS A 56 -10.98 -7.65 0.09
N ILE A 57 -9.73 -7.77 0.55
CA ILE A 57 -8.53 -7.81 -0.29
C ILE A 57 -7.94 -9.21 -0.21
N LEU A 58 -7.68 -9.78 -1.38
CA LEU A 58 -6.81 -10.95 -1.55
C LEU A 58 -5.61 -10.51 -2.37
N LEU A 59 -4.41 -10.86 -1.92
CA LEU A 59 -3.17 -10.60 -2.63
C LEU A 59 -2.40 -11.91 -2.73
N SER A 60 -1.85 -12.18 -3.90
CA SER A 60 -0.92 -13.29 -4.12
C SER A 60 0.17 -12.82 -5.07
N ARG A 61 1.40 -12.82 -4.61
CA ARG A 61 2.54 -12.38 -5.40
C ARG A 61 2.96 -13.48 -6.39
N PRO A 62 3.55 -13.09 -7.54
CA PRO A 62 3.68 -11.72 -8.03
C PRO A 62 2.41 -11.24 -8.74
N GLY A 63 2.06 -9.98 -8.50
CA GLY A 63 1.14 -9.18 -9.30
C GLY A 63 -0.35 -9.46 -9.15
N LYS A 64 -0.78 -10.51 -8.42
CA LYS A 64 -2.20 -10.85 -8.31
C LYS A 64 -2.84 -10.17 -7.11
N ILE A 65 -3.97 -9.53 -7.38
CA ILE A 65 -4.79 -8.89 -6.37
C ILE A 65 -6.26 -9.06 -6.74
N ARG A 66 -7.11 -9.16 -5.73
CA ARG A 66 -8.56 -9.13 -5.87
C ARG A 66 -9.11 -8.23 -4.76
N ILE A 67 -9.87 -7.22 -5.14
CA ILE A 67 -10.59 -6.34 -4.23
C ILE A 67 -12.07 -6.50 -4.51
N GLU A 68 -12.84 -6.94 -3.52
CA GLU A 68 -14.29 -7.07 -3.59
C GLU A 68 -14.90 -6.04 -2.65
N TYR A 69 -15.82 -5.22 -3.17
CA TYR A 69 -16.54 -4.21 -2.41
C TYR A 69 -17.88 -4.77 -1.89
N ASN A 70 -18.28 -4.36 -0.68
CA ASN A 70 -19.54 -4.80 -0.07
C ASN A 70 -20.73 -3.96 -0.55
N GLU A 71 -20.52 -2.67 -0.80
CA GLU A 71 -21.60 -1.71 -1.11
C GLU A 71 -22.08 -1.82 -2.56
N ASN A 72 -21.26 -2.39 -3.44
CA ASN A 72 -21.58 -2.54 -4.85
C ASN A 72 -20.86 -3.78 -5.42
N PRO A 73 -21.41 -4.42 -6.47
CA PRO A 73 -20.81 -5.60 -7.05
C PRO A 73 -19.67 -5.23 -8.02
N LEU A 74 -18.73 -4.41 -7.52
CA LEU A 74 -17.48 -4.06 -8.17
C LEU A 74 -16.40 -5.00 -7.69
N VAL A 75 -15.63 -5.53 -8.64
CA VAL A 75 -14.44 -6.32 -8.34
C VAL A 75 -13.26 -5.73 -9.11
N VAL A 76 -12.17 -5.45 -8.43
CA VAL A 76 -10.88 -5.11 -9.05
C VAL A 76 -9.99 -6.33 -8.98
N ILE A 77 -9.55 -6.86 -10.12
CA ILE A 77 -8.84 -8.14 -10.21
C ILE A 77 -7.61 -7.99 -11.08
N SER A 78 -6.48 -8.46 -10.59
CA SER A 78 -5.26 -8.64 -11.37
C SER A 78 -4.91 -10.12 -11.47
N ASP A 79 -4.64 -10.58 -12.69
CA ASP A 79 -4.12 -11.92 -12.98
C ASP A 79 -2.58 -12.00 -12.89
N GLY A 80 -1.93 -10.88 -12.59
CA GLY A 80 -0.47 -10.73 -12.57
C GLY A 80 0.11 -10.11 -13.85
N LYS A 81 -0.71 -9.88 -14.88
CA LYS A 81 -0.31 -9.21 -16.13
C LYS A 81 -1.14 -7.95 -16.36
N LYS A 82 -2.45 -8.04 -16.18
CA LYS A 82 -3.41 -6.95 -16.38
C LYS A 82 -4.33 -6.84 -15.17
N VAL A 83 -4.88 -5.64 -14.99
CA VAL A 83 -5.92 -5.35 -14.01
C VAL A 83 -7.24 -5.16 -14.73
N ALA A 84 -8.31 -5.73 -14.21
CA ALA A 84 -9.67 -5.53 -14.66
C ALA A 84 -10.50 -4.94 -13.53
N THR A 85 -11.25 -3.88 -13.85
CA THR A 85 -12.32 -3.37 -13.01
C THR A 85 -13.64 -3.87 -13.57
N VAL A 86 -14.30 -4.74 -12.82
CA VAL A 86 -15.52 -5.44 -13.23
C VAL A 86 -16.69 -4.89 -12.42
N ASN A 87 -17.59 -4.16 -13.09
CA ASN A 87 -18.84 -3.70 -12.49
C ASN A 87 -19.98 -4.61 -12.96
N LYS A 88 -20.39 -5.57 -12.12
CA LYS A 88 -21.42 -6.55 -12.49
C LYS A 88 -22.81 -5.93 -12.62
N LYS A 89 -23.09 -4.85 -11.87
CA LYS A 89 -24.36 -4.12 -11.94
C LYS A 89 -24.53 -3.45 -13.30
N LEU A 90 -23.46 -2.84 -13.81
CA LEU A 90 -23.45 -2.15 -15.11
C LEU A 90 -23.03 -3.05 -16.28
N LYS A 91 -22.70 -4.33 -16.00
CA LYS A 91 -22.13 -5.29 -16.97
C LYS A 91 -20.93 -4.73 -17.75
N ASN A 92 -20.08 -3.97 -17.06
CA ASN A 92 -18.94 -3.28 -17.65
C ASN A 92 -17.62 -3.88 -17.12
N VAL A 93 -16.63 -4.03 -18.01
CA VAL A 93 -15.26 -4.40 -17.68
C VAL A 93 -14.29 -3.43 -18.33
N THR A 94 -13.44 -2.81 -17.53
CA THR A 94 -12.33 -1.95 -17.99
C THR A 94 -11.00 -2.62 -17.68
N PHE A 95 -10.07 -2.59 -18.62
CA PHE A 95 -8.74 -3.18 -18.48
C PHE A 95 -7.66 -2.10 -18.38
N TYR A 96 -6.66 -2.38 -17.53
CA TYR A 96 -5.46 -1.58 -17.35
C TYR A 96 -4.23 -2.51 -17.37
N SER A 97 -3.09 -1.97 -17.79
CA SER A 97 -1.82 -2.67 -17.58
C SER A 97 -1.45 -2.64 -16.11
N LEU A 98 -1.00 -3.77 -15.55
CA LEU A 98 -0.48 -3.79 -14.17
C LEU A 98 0.70 -2.82 -13.99
N ASN A 99 1.46 -2.58 -15.06
CA ASN A 99 2.61 -1.68 -15.06
C ASN A 99 2.27 -0.20 -14.98
N ASP A 100 0.98 0.16 -15.08
CA ASP A 100 0.46 1.53 -15.01
C ASP A 100 -0.26 1.80 -13.68
N ILE A 101 -0.24 0.84 -12.74
CA ILE A 101 -0.80 1.00 -11.40
C ILE A 101 0.26 1.56 -10.44
N PRO A 102 0.04 2.73 -9.81
CA PRO A 102 1.04 3.40 -8.96
C PRO A 102 1.49 2.64 -7.69
N ILE A 103 0.79 1.58 -7.29
CA ILE A 103 1.04 0.79 -6.06
C ILE A 103 1.50 -0.64 -6.41
N LYS A 104 2.02 -0.85 -7.62
CA LYS A 104 2.45 -2.19 -8.04
C LYS A 104 3.60 -2.71 -7.18
N MET A 105 4.38 -1.84 -6.52
CA MET A 105 5.44 -2.24 -5.58
C MET A 105 4.96 -3.20 -4.47
N LEU A 106 3.71 -3.07 -3.99
CA LEU A 106 3.19 -3.96 -2.94
C LEU A 106 2.84 -5.36 -3.48
N LEU A 107 2.71 -5.48 -4.81
CA LEU A 107 2.25 -6.68 -5.50
C LEU A 107 3.40 -7.57 -5.98
N TYR A 108 4.65 -7.09 -6.05
CA TYR A 108 5.79 -7.88 -6.50
C TYR A 108 6.49 -8.64 -5.36
N ASN A 109 7.16 -9.75 -5.69
CA ASN A 109 7.85 -10.63 -4.74
C ASN A 109 8.94 -9.88 -3.97
N ASP A 110 9.79 -9.17 -4.72
CA ASP A 110 10.96 -8.49 -4.17
C ASP A 110 10.70 -6.99 -4.22
N PHE A 111 10.98 -6.32 -3.11
CA PHE A 111 10.88 -4.87 -3.06
C PHE A 111 12.13 -4.30 -3.72
N ASP A 112 12.05 -4.04 -5.02
CA ASP A 112 13.14 -3.43 -5.77
C ASP A 112 13.35 -1.99 -5.31
N LEU A 113 14.26 -1.80 -4.35
CA LEU A 113 14.62 -0.51 -3.78
C LEU A 113 15.19 0.45 -4.82
N ASP A 114 15.72 -0.04 -5.94
CA ASP A 114 16.20 0.82 -7.03
C ASP A 114 15.04 1.44 -7.82
N LYS A 115 13.84 0.85 -7.74
CA LYS A 115 12.62 1.37 -8.38
C LYS A 115 11.78 2.24 -7.46
N VAL A 116 12.09 2.28 -6.17
CA VAL A 116 11.29 2.99 -5.16
C VAL A 116 12.12 4.09 -4.49
N LYS A 117 11.53 5.27 -4.37
CA LYS A 117 12.10 6.38 -3.63
C LYS A 117 11.37 6.57 -2.30
N ILE A 118 12.12 6.55 -1.20
CA ILE A 118 11.63 7.02 0.09
C ILE A 118 11.61 8.55 0.06
N LEU A 119 10.42 9.13 0.17
CA LEU A 119 10.23 10.59 0.15
C LEU A 119 10.31 11.18 1.55
N ASN A 120 9.76 10.48 2.54
CA ASN A 120 9.72 10.93 3.91
C ASN A 120 9.58 9.74 4.86
N TYR A 121 10.13 9.89 6.05
CA TYR A 121 9.97 8.95 7.15
C TYR A 121 9.80 9.71 8.45
N ARG A 122 8.78 9.33 9.23
CA ARG A 122 8.53 9.92 10.55
C ARG A 122 8.02 8.89 11.54
N GLU A 123 8.34 9.11 12.80
CA GLU A 123 7.80 8.34 13.92
C GLU A 123 6.90 9.25 14.78
N LYS A 124 5.77 8.72 15.24
CA LYS A 124 4.92 9.40 16.21
C LYS A 124 4.21 8.37 17.09
N ASP A 125 4.33 8.49 18.40
CA ASP A 125 3.73 7.59 19.38
C ASP A 125 4.07 6.11 19.09
N ASN A 126 3.07 5.23 18.95
CA ASN A 126 3.24 3.82 18.57
C ASN A 126 3.35 3.60 17.04
N ASN A 127 3.41 4.66 16.22
CA ASN A 127 3.30 4.58 14.77
C ASN A 127 4.58 5.00 14.03
N LEU A 128 4.84 4.32 12.92
CA LEU A 128 5.81 4.67 11.89
C LEU A 128 5.06 5.06 10.62
N PHE A 129 5.51 6.12 9.95
CA PHE A 129 4.92 6.60 8.71
C PHE A 129 6.02 6.68 7.67
N LEU A 130 5.78 6.04 6.53
CA LEU A 130 6.74 5.93 5.44
C LEU A 130 6.08 6.36 4.14
N ASN A 131 6.59 7.44 3.53
CA ASN A 131 6.14 7.92 2.24
C ASN A 131 7.04 7.36 1.16
N LEU A 132 6.45 6.64 0.21
CA LEU A 132 7.13 5.96 -0.89
C LEU A 132 6.50 6.35 -2.22
N THR A 133 7.30 6.46 -3.26
CA THR A 133 6.82 6.52 -4.64
C THR A 133 7.68 5.63 -5.53
N GLU A 134 7.10 5.09 -6.60
CA GLU A 134 7.89 4.43 -7.63
C GLU A 134 8.48 5.48 -8.56
N ASN A 135 9.73 5.29 -9.01
CA ASN A 135 10.42 6.27 -9.86
C ASN A 135 9.62 6.61 -11.13
N LYS A 136 8.92 5.63 -11.72
CA LYS A 136 8.05 5.82 -12.90
C LYS A 136 6.85 6.74 -12.62
N PHE A 137 6.40 6.83 -11.37
CA PHE A 137 5.17 7.50 -10.96
C PHE A 137 5.40 8.67 -10.00
N ALA A 138 6.64 9.15 -9.87
CA ALA A 138 6.99 10.22 -8.92
C ALA A 138 6.14 11.49 -9.08
N GLU A 139 5.75 11.83 -10.31
CA GLU A 139 4.90 13.00 -10.63
C GLU A 139 3.40 12.76 -10.42
N GLN A 140 2.98 11.52 -10.18
CA GLN A 140 1.56 11.15 -10.01
C GLN A 140 1.14 11.15 -8.54
N GLY A 141 2.09 11.08 -7.61
CA GLY A 141 1.82 11.05 -6.19
C GLY A 141 2.73 10.09 -5.42
N PHE A 142 2.28 9.71 -4.23
CA PHE A 142 2.99 8.80 -3.34
C PHE A 142 2.03 8.01 -2.45
N VAL A 143 2.55 6.95 -1.84
CA VAL A 143 1.86 6.15 -0.84
C VAL A 143 2.45 6.45 0.53
N GLU A 144 1.62 6.82 1.51
CA GLU A 144 2.01 6.80 2.93
C GLU A 144 1.59 5.45 3.52
N ILE A 145 2.53 4.66 4.00
CA ILE A 145 2.26 3.43 4.75
C ILE A 145 2.44 3.69 6.23
N ILE A 146 1.46 3.29 7.03
CA ILE A 146 1.50 3.39 8.49
C ILE A 146 1.66 2.01 9.10
N PHE A 147 2.69 1.88 9.93
CA PHE A 147 2.95 0.71 10.75
C PHE A 147 2.76 1.04 12.22
N GLU A 148 2.14 0.12 12.95
CA GLU A 148 2.20 0.07 14.40
C GLU A 148 3.51 -0.61 14.81
N LYS A 149 4.17 -0.14 15.89
CA LYS A 149 5.43 -0.71 16.38
C LYS A 149 5.21 -1.95 17.24
N ASN A 150 4.13 -1.97 18.03
CA ASN A 150 3.83 -3.02 19.00
C ASN A 150 2.32 -3.36 18.97
N PRO A 151 1.92 -4.50 18.38
CA PRO A 151 2.75 -5.40 17.58
C PRO A 151 3.23 -4.74 16.28
N PHE A 152 4.35 -5.21 15.72
CA PHE A 152 4.87 -4.65 14.47
C PHE A 152 3.99 -5.08 13.29
N GLN A 153 3.10 -4.20 12.83
CA GLN A 153 2.09 -4.54 11.83
C GLN A 153 1.71 -3.34 10.97
N MET A 154 1.51 -3.57 9.67
CA MET A 154 0.91 -2.58 8.78
C MET A 154 -0.55 -2.36 9.15
N LYS A 155 -0.97 -1.09 9.31
CA LYS A 155 -2.34 -0.72 9.70
C LYS A 155 -3.11 -0.05 8.57
N LYS A 156 -2.42 0.80 7.81
CA LYS A 156 -3.04 1.65 6.81
C LYS A 156 -2.06 1.92 5.68
N TRP A 157 -2.56 1.99 4.45
CA TRP A 157 -1.89 2.75 3.41
C TRP A 157 -2.81 3.87 2.93
N THR A 158 -2.23 5.01 2.60
CA THR A 158 -2.92 6.13 1.99
C THR A 158 -2.28 6.39 0.64
N VAL A 159 -3.09 6.47 -0.40
CA VAL A 159 -2.68 6.93 -1.72
C VAL A 159 -2.93 8.42 -1.78
N ILE A 160 -1.88 9.20 -2.04
CA ILE A 160 -1.95 10.65 -2.20
C ILE A 160 -1.57 10.94 -3.65
N SER A 161 -2.52 11.45 -4.43
CA SER A 161 -2.28 11.86 -5.81
C SER A 161 -1.62 13.25 -5.88
N ASN A 162 -1.13 13.63 -7.06
CA ASN A 162 -0.52 14.93 -7.32
C ASN A 162 -1.47 16.13 -7.10
N ASP A 163 -2.77 15.94 -7.31
CA ASP A 163 -3.84 16.90 -6.98
C ASP A 163 -4.20 16.94 -5.48
N GLN A 164 -3.41 16.25 -4.64
CA GLN A 164 -3.60 16.08 -3.19
C GLN A 164 -4.84 15.28 -2.79
N SER A 165 -5.56 14.67 -3.75
CA SER A 165 -6.64 13.74 -3.42
C SER A 165 -6.13 12.54 -2.64
N LYS A 166 -6.88 12.14 -1.61
CA LYS A 166 -6.50 11.05 -0.70
C LYS A 166 -7.46 9.87 -0.81
N THR A 167 -6.89 8.67 -0.88
CA THR A 167 -7.63 7.42 -0.67
C THR A 167 -6.95 6.63 0.43
N GLU A 168 -7.60 6.50 1.57
CA GLU A 168 -7.10 5.77 2.73
C GLU A 168 -7.67 4.36 2.74
N ILE A 169 -6.82 3.35 2.94
CA ILE A 169 -7.22 1.95 3.09
C ILE A 169 -6.71 1.45 4.45
N LEU A 170 -7.64 1.21 5.37
CA LEU A 170 -7.38 0.57 6.65
C LEU A 170 -7.53 -0.94 6.47
N LEU A 171 -6.58 -1.70 7.02
CA LEU A 171 -6.53 -3.15 6.90
C LEU A 171 -6.83 -3.82 8.24
N ASN A 172 -7.80 -4.72 8.24
CA ASN A 172 -8.25 -5.48 9.39
C ASN A 172 -8.15 -6.98 9.12
N ASN A 173 -8.04 -7.78 10.18
CA ASN A 173 -8.01 -9.25 10.10
C ASN A 173 -6.96 -9.77 9.10
N LEU A 174 -5.74 -9.21 9.17
CA LEU A 174 -4.65 -9.55 8.28
C LEU A 174 -4.21 -11.01 8.47
N GLU A 175 -4.32 -11.80 7.41
CA GLU A 175 -3.79 -13.16 7.33
C GLU A 175 -2.70 -13.23 6.26
N PHE A 176 -1.51 -13.69 6.63
CA PHE A 176 -0.37 -13.83 5.71
C PHE A 176 -0.14 -15.28 5.31
N ASN A 177 0.39 -15.48 4.12
CA ASN A 177 0.87 -16.77 3.62
C ASN A 177 -0.20 -17.89 3.60
N SER A 178 -1.47 -17.54 3.72
CA SER A 178 -2.61 -18.42 3.53
C SER A 178 -2.71 -18.86 2.06
N LYS A 179 -3.03 -20.14 1.84
CA LYS A 179 -3.28 -20.66 0.48
C LYS A 179 -4.51 -19.99 -0.13
N ILE A 180 -4.36 -19.37 -1.29
CA ILE A 180 -5.45 -18.77 -2.08
C ILE A 180 -5.59 -19.55 -3.38
N LYS A 181 -6.82 -19.95 -3.73
CA LYS A 181 -7.07 -20.66 -5.00
C LYS A 181 -6.75 -19.72 -6.17
N LYS A 182 -5.98 -20.19 -7.15
CA LYS A 182 -5.58 -19.41 -8.34
C LYS A 182 -6.78 -18.83 -9.09
N THR A 183 -7.91 -19.55 -9.11
CA THR A 183 -9.16 -19.12 -9.74
C THR A 183 -9.75 -17.84 -9.15
N LYS A 184 -9.38 -17.45 -7.92
CA LYS A 184 -9.79 -16.16 -7.35
C LYS A 184 -9.26 -14.96 -8.13
N PHE A 185 -8.18 -15.15 -8.89
CA PHE A 185 -7.54 -14.10 -9.69
C PHE A 185 -7.83 -14.26 -11.20
N ASP A 186 -8.74 -15.18 -11.58
CA ASP A 186 -9.15 -15.34 -12.96
C ASP A 186 -10.20 -14.27 -13.31
N ILE A 187 -9.83 -13.36 -14.21
CA ILE A 187 -10.73 -12.27 -14.64
C ILE A 187 -11.92 -12.83 -15.43
N SER A 188 -11.75 -13.95 -16.14
CA SER A 188 -12.80 -14.51 -17.01
C SER A 188 -13.98 -15.10 -16.24
N GLU A 189 -13.76 -15.52 -14.99
CA GLU A 189 -14.79 -15.98 -14.05
C GLU A 189 -15.72 -14.85 -13.59
N GLU A 190 -15.31 -13.60 -13.80
CA GLU A 190 -16.00 -12.42 -13.27
C GLU A 190 -16.57 -11.54 -14.38
N ASP A 191 -16.14 -11.73 -15.63
CA ASP A 191 -16.58 -10.96 -16.79
C ASP A 191 -18.10 -11.18 -17.04
N PRO A 192 -18.95 -10.15 -16.84
CA PRO A 192 -20.39 -10.26 -16.99
C PRO A 192 -20.85 -10.14 -18.46
N ARG A 193 -19.93 -9.92 -19.39
CA ARG A 193 -20.24 -9.84 -20.83
C ARG A 193 -20.35 -11.26 -21.37
N ASN A 194 -21.40 -11.53 -22.14
CA ASN A 194 -21.58 -12.85 -22.78
C ASN A 194 -20.30 -13.22 -23.56
N GLN A 195 -19.69 -14.35 -23.21
CA GLN A 195 -18.51 -14.90 -23.88
C GLN A 195 -18.89 -15.49 -25.24
N LEU A 196 -19.36 -14.65 -26.18
CA LEU A 196 -19.72 -15.07 -27.54
C LEU A 196 -18.51 -15.56 -28.36
N TRP A 197 -17.29 -15.51 -27.81
CA TRP A 197 -16.03 -15.76 -28.50
C TRP A 197 -15.27 -16.99 -27.99
N ARG A 198 -15.88 -17.83 -27.14
CA ARG A 198 -15.30 -19.12 -26.72
C ARG A 198 -16.02 -20.27 -27.41
N ASN A 199 -15.82 -20.37 -28.73
CA ASN A 199 -15.98 -21.59 -29.52
C ASN A 199 -14.73 -21.77 -30.36
#